data_AF-A0A2G9SL50-F1
#
_entry.id   AF-A0A2G9SL50-F1
#
_cell.length_a   1.000
_cell.length_b   1.000
_cell.length_c   1.000
_cell.angle_alpha   90.00
_cell.angle_beta   90.00
_cell.angle_gamma   90.00
#
_symmetry.space_group_name_H-M   'P 1'
#
loop_
_entity.id
_entity.type
_entity.pdbx_description
1 polymer ?
#
loop_
_entity_poly.entity_id
_entity_poly.type
_entity_poly.pdbx_seq_one_letter_code
_entity_poly.pdbx_strand_id
1 'polypeptide(L)'
;DKNKLMDALKHASNMLGELRTSMLSPKSYYELYMAISDELHYLEVYLTDEFAKGRKVSDLYELVQYAGNIIPRLYLLITVGVVYVKSFSQSRKDILKDMVEMCRGVQHPLRGLFLRNYLLQCTRNILPDEGEETDEEVTGDISDSMDFVLLNFAEMNKLWVRMQHQGHSRDKEKRERERQELRILVGTNLVRLSQLEGVNNERYKQ
;
A
#
# COMPACT_ATOMS: atom_id res chain seq x y z
N ASP A 1 -13.69 0.59 20.91
CA ASP A 1 -14.24 0.66 22.28
C ASP A 1 -15.11 1.90 22.56
N LYS A 2 -14.59 3.14 22.51
CA LYS A 2 -15.38 4.34 22.83
C LYS A 2 -16.06 5.02 21.62
N ASN A 3 -16.05 4.39 20.44
CA ASN A 3 -16.55 4.94 19.16
C ASN A 3 -16.00 6.34 18.80
N LYS A 4 -14.80 6.67 19.28
CA LYS A 4 -14.12 7.95 18.97
C LYS A 4 -13.16 7.79 17.80
N LEU A 5 -13.72 7.67 16.58
CA LEU A 5 -12.91 7.40 15.40
C LEU A 5 -11.89 8.51 15.11
N MET A 6 -12.26 9.78 15.23
CA MET A 6 -11.34 10.89 14.95
C MET A 6 -10.14 10.92 15.91
N ASP A 7 -10.37 10.62 17.19
CA ASP A 7 -9.29 10.50 18.16
C ASP A 7 -8.39 9.30 17.83
N ALA A 8 -8.99 8.16 17.44
CA ALA A 8 -8.24 6.98 17.00
C ALA A 8 -7.38 7.28 15.77
N LEU A 9 -7.91 7.97 14.76
CA LEU A 9 -7.16 8.39 13.56
C LEU A 9 -6.03 9.35 13.92
N LYS A 10 -6.23 10.24 14.89
CA LYS A 10 -5.16 11.13 15.39
C LYS A 10 -4.04 10.33 16.04
N HIS A 11 -4.38 9.32 16.87
CA HIS A 11 -3.38 8.43 17.48
C HIS A 11 -2.68 7.56 16.43
N ALA A 12 -3.40 7.01 15.46
CA ALA A 12 -2.83 6.26 14.35
C ALA A 12 -1.87 7.13 13.52
N SER A 13 -2.24 8.38 13.25
CA SER A 13 -1.38 9.34 12.55
C SER A 13 -0.09 9.65 13.33
N ASN A 14 -0.17 9.77 14.66
CA ASN A 14 1.00 9.94 15.51
C ASN A 14 1.91 8.70 15.51
N MET A 15 1.33 7.49 15.62
CA MET A 15 2.05 6.23 15.52
C MET A 15 2.77 6.10 14.17
N LEU A 16 2.08 6.41 13.07
CA LEU A 16 2.65 6.44 11.72
C LEU A 16 3.73 7.52 11.54
N GLY A 17 3.78 8.51 12.44
CA GLY A 17 4.85 9.49 12.51
C GLY A 17 6.22 8.84 12.67
N GLU A 18 6.31 7.72 13.37
CA GLU A 18 7.57 6.99 13.61
C GLU A 18 8.20 6.44 12.32
N LEU A 19 7.38 6.05 11.33
CA LEU A 19 7.85 5.58 10.02
C LEU A 19 8.55 6.66 9.18
N ARG A 20 8.56 7.91 9.64
CA ARG A 20 9.27 9.03 8.97
C ARG A 20 10.78 9.00 9.22
N THR A 21 11.24 8.24 10.21
CA THR A 21 12.66 8.17 10.57
C THR A 21 13.54 7.69 9.41
N SER A 22 14.74 8.26 9.33
CA SER A 22 15.84 7.80 8.46
C SER A 22 17.03 7.27 9.26
N MET A 23 16.91 7.19 10.59
CA MET A 23 17.99 6.79 11.48
C MET A 23 18.10 5.27 11.66
N LEU A 24 17.08 4.53 11.24
CA LEU A 24 17.02 3.08 11.38
C LEU A 24 17.70 2.38 10.20
N SER A 25 18.34 1.25 10.50
CA SER A 25 18.75 0.29 9.47
C SER A 25 17.53 -0.32 8.77
N PRO A 26 17.66 -0.88 7.55
CA PRO A 26 16.55 -1.55 6.88
C PRO A 26 15.89 -2.64 7.71
N LYS A 27 16.67 -3.43 8.46
CA LYS A 27 16.15 -4.47 9.35
C LYS A 27 15.34 -3.89 10.51
N SER A 28 15.86 -2.87 11.19
CA SER A 28 15.14 -2.21 12.29
C SER A 28 13.90 -1.48 11.79
N TYR A 29 13.95 -0.91 10.59
CA TYR A 29 12.79 -0.29 9.95
C TYR A 29 11.73 -1.35 9.59
N TYR A 30 12.14 -2.53 9.13
CA TYR A 30 11.24 -3.66 8.87
C TYR A 30 10.50 -4.09 10.15
N GLU A 31 11.20 -4.22 11.28
CA GLU A 31 10.58 -4.59 12.56
C GLU A 31 9.54 -3.55 13.01
N LEU A 32 9.88 -2.25 12.92
CA LEU A 32 8.94 -1.16 13.21
C LEU A 32 7.73 -1.17 12.26
N TYR A 33 7.99 -1.41 10.97
CA TYR A 33 6.97 -1.52 9.94
C TYR A 33 5.98 -2.64 10.26
N MET A 34 6.46 -3.84 10.59
CA MET A 34 5.60 -4.97 10.93
C MET A 34 4.70 -4.65 12.12
N ALA A 35 5.26 -4.09 13.20
CA ALA A 35 4.48 -3.71 14.38
C ALA A 35 3.38 -2.70 14.04
N ILE A 36 3.69 -1.67 13.24
CA ILE A 36 2.70 -0.66 12.84
C ILE A 36 1.65 -1.23 11.88
N SER A 37 2.04 -2.13 10.97
CA SER A 37 1.11 -2.80 10.06
C SER A 37 0.10 -3.67 10.80
N ASP A 38 0.52 -4.38 11.86
CA ASP A 38 -0.39 -5.16 12.71
C ASP A 38 -1.41 -4.25 13.41
N GLU A 39 -0.97 -3.10 13.95
CA GLU A 39 -1.86 -2.12 14.57
C GLU A 39 -2.84 -1.48 13.57
N LEU A 40 -2.39 -1.21 12.34
CA LEU A 40 -3.27 -0.72 11.28
C LEU A 40 -4.28 -1.75 10.81
N HIS A 41 -3.97 -3.05 10.88
CA HIS A 41 -4.92 -4.09 10.53
C HIS A 41 -6.13 -4.10 11.50
N TYR A 42 -5.93 -3.84 12.79
CA TYR A 42 -7.06 -3.66 13.71
C TYR A 42 -7.96 -2.49 13.32
N LEU A 43 -7.37 -1.38 12.86
CA LEU A 43 -8.13 -0.22 12.37
C LEU A 43 -8.90 -0.56 11.08
N GLU A 44 -8.28 -1.29 10.16
CA GLU A 44 -8.90 -1.73 8.90
C GLU A 44 -10.10 -2.64 9.14
N VAL A 45 -9.96 -3.65 10.00
CA VAL A 45 -11.04 -4.57 10.36
C VAL A 45 -12.17 -3.81 11.06
N TYR A 46 -11.85 -2.94 12.02
CA TYR A 46 -12.85 -2.10 12.70
C TYR A 46 -13.66 -1.26 11.70
N LEU A 47 -12.98 -0.58 10.77
CA LEU A 47 -13.65 0.24 9.76
C LEU A 47 -14.50 -0.60 8.81
N THR A 48 -14.00 -1.75 8.38
CA THR A 48 -14.74 -2.68 7.52
C THR A 48 -16.05 -3.13 8.18
N ASP A 49 -16.00 -3.51 9.46
CA ASP A 49 -17.18 -3.92 10.24
C ASP A 49 -18.19 -2.78 10.44
N GLU A 50 -17.72 -1.56 10.71
CA GLU A 50 -18.61 -0.39 10.87
C GLU A 50 -19.33 -0.06 9.56
N PHE A 51 -18.63 -0.11 8.43
CA PHE A 51 -19.20 0.14 7.11
C PHE A 51 -20.21 -0.95 6.72
N ALA A 52 -19.91 -2.22 7.00
CA ALA A 52 -20.82 -3.34 6.77
C ALA A 52 -22.11 -3.23 7.61
N LYS A 53 -22.02 -2.69 8.83
CA LYS A 53 -23.18 -2.42 9.72
C LYS A 53 -23.98 -1.18 9.30
N GLY A 54 -23.65 -0.54 8.17
CA GLY A 54 -24.31 0.67 7.68
C GLY A 54 -23.91 1.96 8.41
N ARG A 55 -22.96 1.90 9.36
CA ARG A 55 -22.44 3.08 10.09
C ARG A 55 -21.30 3.72 9.30
N LYS A 56 -21.62 4.16 8.09
CA LYS A 56 -20.67 4.80 7.16
C LYS A 56 -20.28 6.17 7.70
N VAL A 57 -18.98 6.43 7.76
CA VAL A 57 -18.45 7.75 8.09
C VAL A 57 -18.29 8.52 6.79
N SER A 58 -19.09 9.56 6.60
CA SER A 58 -19.03 10.41 5.41
C SER A 58 -17.63 11.00 5.24
N ASP A 59 -17.19 11.05 3.98
CA ASP A 59 -15.95 11.72 3.55
C ASP A 59 -14.67 11.20 4.25
N LEU A 60 -14.69 9.97 4.78
CA LEU A 60 -13.53 9.40 5.48
C LEU A 60 -12.28 9.33 4.59
N TYR A 61 -12.45 9.06 3.29
CA TYR A 61 -11.36 9.08 2.30
C TYR A 61 -10.72 10.48 2.16
N GLU A 62 -11.49 11.55 2.32
CA GLU A 62 -10.99 12.94 2.32
C GLU A 62 -10.39 13.31 3.69
N LEU A 63 -11.07 12.95 4.79
CA LEU A 63 -10.65 13.30 6.16
C LEU A 63 -9.22 12.83 6.48
N VAL A 64 -8.84 11.62 6.05
CA VAL A 64 -7.48 11.11 6.29
C VAL A 64 -6.41 11.87 5.49
N GLN A 65 -6.80 12.57 4.42
CA GLN A 65 -5.89 13.37 3.61
C GLN A 65 -5.47 14.68 4.28
N TYR A 66 -6.23 15.16 5.28
CA TYR A 66 -5.86 16.33 6.08
C TYR A 66 -4.65 16.10 6.99
N ALA A 67 -4.13 14.87 7.08
CA ALA A 67 -2.88 14.60 7.77
C ALA A 67 -1.71 15.37 7.10
N GLY A 68 -1.14 16.35 7.82
CA GLY A 68 -0.09 17.22 7.28
C GLY A 68 1.16 16.48 6.76
N ASN A 69 1.55 15.38 7.41
CA ASN A 69 2.68 14.55 6.99
C ASN A 69 2.27 13.48 5.96
N ILE A 70 3.01 13.39 4.86
CA ILE A 70 2.69 12.48 3.75
C ILE A 70 2.72 10.99 4.12
N ILE A 71 3.63 10.56 5.01
CA ILE A 71 3.73 9.15 5.41
C ILE A 71 2.46 8.72 6.17
N PRO A 72 2.09 9.34 7.31
CA PRO A 72 0.81 9.06 7.96
C PRO A 72 -0.40 9.15 7.02
N ARG A 73 -0.42 10.18 6.16
CA ARG A 73 -1.49 10.40 5.19
C ARG A 73 -1.69 9.20 4.28
N LEU A 74 -0.63 8.72 3.63
CA LEU A 74 -0.75 7.65 2.63
C LEU A 74 -1.04 6.29 3.26
N TYR A 75 -0.49 5.98 4.44
CA TYR A 75 -0.84 4.73 5.14
C TYR A 75 -2.33 4.72 5.56
N LEU A 76 -2.84 5.83 6.09
CA LEU A 76 -4.26 5.96 6.41
C LEU A 76 -5.13 5.95 5.14
N LEU A 77 -4.69 6.62 4.07
CA LEU A 77 -5.36 6.63 2.77
C LEU A 77 -5.49 5.22 2.20
N ILE A 78 -4.42 4.42 2.23
CA ILE A 78 -4.46 3.02 1.77
C ILE A 78 -5.41 2.20 2.63
N THR A 79 -5.34 2.36 3.95
CA THR A 79 -6.19 1.62 4.90
C THR A 79 -7.66 1.90 4.65
N VAL A 80 -8.04 3.18 4.53
CA VAL A 80 -9.42 3.60 4.22
C VAL A 80 -9.80 3.22 2.78
N GLY A 81 -8.89 3.36 1.83
CA GLY A 81 -9.12 3.03 0.43
C GLY A 81 -9.53 1.57 0.23
N VAL A 82 -8.88 0.63 0.91
CA VAL A 82 -9.29 -0.79 0.89
C VAL A 82 -10.69 -0.99 1.46
N VAL A 83 -11.04 -0.31 2.56
CA VAL A 83 -12.41 -0.37 3.10
C VAL A 83 -13.43 0.17 2.11
N TYR A 84 -13.09 1.25 1.40
CA TYR A 84 -13.95 1.82 0.36
C TYR A 84 -14.10 0.88 -0.83
N VAL A 85 -13.04 0.24 -1.32
CA VAL A 85 -13.13 -0.74 -2.40
C VAL A 85 -14.07 -1.90 -2.01
N LYS A 86 -13.98 -2.39 -0.76
CA LYS A 86 -14.87 -3.45 -0.25
C LYS A 86 -16.32 -2.98 -0.08
N SER A 87 -16.54 -1.70 0.26
CA SER A 87 -17.87 -1.17 0.58
C SER A 87 -18.60 -0.55 -0.62
N PHE A 88 -17.85 -0.20 -1.67
CA PHE A 88 -18.31 0.54 -2.85
C PHE A 88 -17.61 -0.01 -4.11
N SER A 89 -18.11 -1.13 -4.62
CA SER A 89 -17.57 -1.83 -5.79
C SER A 89 -17.46 -0.93 -7.04
N GLN A 90 -18.33 0.07 -7.16
CA GLN A 90 -18.33 1.02 -8.27
C GLN A 90 -17.11 1.94 -8.33
N SER A 91 -16.44 2.16 -7.19
CA SER A 91 -15.26 3.04 -7.09
C SER A 91 -13.95 2.28 -7.07
N ARG A 92 -13.98 0.95 -7.24
CA ARG A 92 -12.80 0.07 -7.12
C ARG A 92 -11.66 0.50 -8.03
N LYS A 93 -11.93 0.65 -9.32
CA LYS A 93 -10.92 1.05 -10.32
C LYS A 93 -10.27 2.38 -9.99
N ASP A 94 -11.09 3.39 -9.69
CA ASP A 94 -10.62 4.75 -9.46
C ASP A 94 -9.78 4.85 -8.17
N ILE A 95 -10.21 4.18 -7.10
CA ILE A 95 -9.48 4.17 -5.82
C ILE A 95 -8.15 3.42 -5.94
N LEU A 96 -8.12 2.25 -6.60
CA LEU A 96 -6.88 1.53 -6.83
C LEU A 96 -5.87 2.37 -7.62
N LYS A 97 -6.34 3.02 -8.69
CA LYS A 97 -5.52 3.92 -9.52
C LYS A 97 -5.04 5.14 -8.73
N ASP A 98 -5.91 5.77 -7.95
CA ASP A 98 -5.55 6.92 -7.11
C ASP A 98 -4.48 6.54 -6.07
N MET A 99 -4.66 5.44 -5.34
CA MET A 99 -3.70 5.02 -4.31
C MET A 99 -2.29 4.77 -4.87
N VAL A 100 -2.16 4.11 -6.02
CA VAL A 100 -0.83 3.84 -6.64
C VAL A 100 -0.17 5.11 -7.19
N GLU A 101 -0.98 6.04 -7.72
CA GLU A 101 -0.53 7.35 -8.19
C GLU A 101 -0.09 8.25 -7.04
N MET A 102 -0.88 8.33 -5.96
CA MET A 102 -0.57 9.12 -4.76
C MET A 102 0.70 8.63 -4.05
N CYS A 103 1.02 7.32 -4.13
CA CYS A 103 2.29 6.77 -3.65
C CYS A 103 3.53 7.35 -4.36
N ARG A 104 3.40 8.00 -5.52
CA ARG A 104 4.51 8.73 -6.17
C ARG A 104 5.01 9.91 -5.32
N GLY A 105 4.23 10.40 -4.36
CA GLY A 105 4.65 11.46 -3.45
C GLY A 105 5.83 11.08 -2.53
N VAL A 106 6.13 9.78 -2.34
CA VAL A 106 7.22 9.30 -1.48
C VAL A 106 8.40 8.80 -2.31
N GLN A 107 9.37 9.69 -2.54
CA GLN A 107 10.58 9.39 -3.33
C GLN A 107 11.76 8.86 -2.51
N HIS A 108 11.66 8.84 -1.18
CA HIS A 108 12.71 8.28 -0.32
C HIS A 108 12.77 6.75 -0.46
N PRO A 109 13.90 6.14 -0.83
CA PRO A 109 13.96 4.72 -1.19
C PRO A 109 13.40 3.75 -0.15
N LEU A 110 13.89 3.81 1.09
CA LEU A 110 13.45 2.89 2.15
C LEU A 110 11.94 3.05 2.44
N ARG A 111 11.53 4.25 2.85
CA ARG A 111 10.13 4.57 3.18
C ARG A 111 9.16 4.29 2.03
N GLY A 112 9.55 4.59 0.79
CA GLY A 112 8.73 4.36 -0.39
C GLY A 112 8.59 2.87 -0.73
N LEU A 113 9.64 2.05 -0.56
CA LEU A 113 9.54 0.60 -0.72
C LEU A 113 8.56 -0.01 0.30
N PHE A 114 8.64 0.39 1.55
CA PHE A 114 7.74 -0.11 2.60
C PHE A 114 6.30 0.35 2.40
N LEU A 115 6.06 1.62 2.04
CA LEU A 115 4.72 2.11 1.71
C LEU A 115 4.11 1.35 0.53
N ARG A 116 4.89 1.13 -0.53
CA ARG A 116 4.42 0.38 -1.72
C ARG A 116 4.22 -1.11 -1.45
N ASN A 117 5.00 -1.68 -0.53
CA ASN A 117 4.76 -3.04 -0.05
C ASN A 117 3.48 -3.12 0.79
N TYR A 118 3.21 -2.13 1.64
CA TYR A 118 1.96 -2.02 2.39
C TYR A 118 0.76 -1.94 1.44
N LEU A 119 0.82 -1.08 0.42
CA LEU A 119 -0.20 -0.99 -0.64
C LEU A 119 -0.48 -2.38 -1.24
N LEU A 120 0.56 -3.09 -1.68
CA LEU A 120 0.44 -4.40 -2.32
C LEU A 120 -0.14 -5.48 -1.39
N GLN A 121 0.14 -5.40 -0.08
CA GLN A 121 -0.41 -6.32 0.92
C GLN A 121 -1.88 -6.03 1.18
N CYS A 122 -2.24 -4.76 1.39
CA CYS A 122 -3.63 -4.34 1.66
C CYS A 122 -4.54 -4.62 0.47
N THR A 123 -4.05 -4.48 -0.77
CA THR A 123 -4.87 -4.75 -1.96
C THR A 123 -5.00 -6.23 -2.30
N ARG A 124 -4.51 -7.16 -1.46
CA ARG A 124 -4.33 -8.57 -1.84
C ARG A 124 -5.57 -9.25 -2.38
N ASN A 125 -6.69 -9.05 -1.73
CA ASN A 125 -7.91 -9.81 -1.97
C ASN A 125 -8.99 -8.93 -2.63
N ILE A 126 -8.60 -7.78 -3.20
CA ILE A 126 -9.53 -6.79 -3.76
C ILE A 126 -9.14 -6.34 -5.18
N LEU A 127 -8.06 -6.90 -5.73
CA LEU A 127 -7.69 -6.65 -7.12
C LEU A 127 -8.68 -7.39 -8.03
N PRO A 128 -9.22 -6.73 -9.06
CA PRO A 128 -10.02 -7.41 -10.08
C PRO A 128 -9.33 -8.65 -10.65
N ASP A 129 -10.04 -9.76 -10.74
CA ASP A 129 -9.55 -10.98 -11.37
C ASP A 129 -10.66 -11.69 -12.16
N GLU A 130 -10.29 -12.65 -13.00
CA GLU A 130 -11.24 -13.52 -13.67
C GLU A 130 -11.85 -14.50 -12.66
N GLY A 131 -13.16 -14.74 -12.75
CA GLY A 131 -13.89 -15.62 -11.82
C GLY A 131 -14.56 -14.91 -10.63
N GLU A 132 -14.47 -13.58 -10.55
CA GLU A 132 -15.33 -12.79 -9.65
C GLU A 132 -16.80 -12.85 -10.09
N GLU A 133 -17.72 -12.80 -9.12
CA GLU A 133 -19.15 -12.71 -9.41
C GLU A 133 -19.42 -11.44 -10.24
N THR A 134 -20.07 -11.62 -11.39
CA THR A 134 -20.46 -10.52 -12.29
C THR A 134 -21.60 -9.72 -11.68
N ASP A 135 -21.27 -8.86 -10.73
CA ASP A 135 -22.10 -7.73 -10.35
C ASP A 135 -21.82 -6.60 -11.35
N GLU A 136 -22.85 -6.15 -12.09
CA GLU A 136 -22.73 -5.09 -13.10
C GLU A 136 -22.22 -3.75 -12.53
N GLU A 137 -22.25 -3.59 -11.21
CA GLU A 137 -21.78 -2.40 -10.49
C GLU A 137 -20.27 -2.41 -10.18
N VAL A 138 -19.59 -3.55 -10.35
CA VAL A 138 -18.16 -3.68 -10.04
C VAL A 138 -17.31 -3.05 -11.15
N THR A 139 -16.45 -2.09 -10.81
CA THR A 139 -15.54 -1.48 -11.79
C THR A 139 -14.15 -2.08 -11.77
N GLY A 140 -13.55 -2.15 -12.96
CA GLY A 140 -12.18 -2.59 -13.17
C GLY A 140 -12.07 -4.06 -13.55
N ASP A 141 -11.13 -4.35 -14.43
CA ASP A 141 -10.85 -5.69 -14.94
C ASP A 141 -9.42 -6.14 -14.59
N ILE A 142 -9.09 -7.37 -14.99
CA ILE A 142 -7.75 -7.93 -14.86
C ILE A 142 -6.65 -7.06 -15.47
N SER A 143 -6.93 -6.29 -16.52
CA SER A 143 -5.95 -5.36 -17.12
C SER A 143 -5.61 -4.25 -16.15
N ASP A 144 -6.61 -3.70 -15.45
CA ASP A 144 -6.40 -2.70 -14.40
C ASP A 144 -5.57 -3.27 -13.24
N SER A 145 -5.75 -4.54 -12.88
CA SER A 145 -4.91 -5.24 -11.89
C SER A 145 -3.47 -5.40 -12.34
N MET A 146 -3.25 -5.81 -13.59
CA MET A 146 -1.90 -5.93 -14.16
C MET A 146 -1.20 -4.57 -14.19
N ASP A 147 -1.87 -3.53 -14.69
CA ASP A 147 -1.34 -2.17 -14.77
C ASP A 147 -1.01 -1.62 -13.38
N PHE A 148 -1.88 -1.84 -12.39
CA PHE A 148 -1.65 -1.45 -11.01
C PHE A 148 -0.38 -2.09 -10.45
N VAL A 149 -0.22 -3.41 -10.58
CA VAL A 149 0.93 -4.13 -10.02
C VAL A 149 2.20 -3.82 -10.79
N LEU A 150 2.15 -3.70 -12.12
CA LEU A 150 3.30 -3.35 -12.96
C LEU A 150 3.77 -1.91 -12.69
N LEU A 151 2.86 -0.95 -12.53
CA LEU A 151 3.20 0.41 -12.14
C LEU A 151 3.86 0.43 -10.76
N ASN A 152 3.32 -0.32 -9.80
CA ASN A 152 3.92 -0.42 -8.48
C ASN A 152 5.30 -1.07 -8.52
N PHE A 153 5.46 -2.15 -9.29
CA PHE A 153 6.74 -2.83 -9.52
C PHE A 153 7.79 -1.90 -10.13
N ALA A 154 7.44 -1.15 -11.18
CA ALA A 154 8.35 -0.23 -11.85
C ALA A 154 8.87 0.84 -10.88
N GLU A 155 7.97 1.44 -10.08
CA GLU A 155 8.35 2.44 -9.08
C GLU A 155 9.14 1.84 -7.91
N MET A 156 8.79 0.64 -7.41
CA MET A 156 9.57 -0.05 -6.39
C MET A 156 10.97 -0.41 -6.90
N ASN A 157 11.10 -0.91 -8.12
CA ASN A 157 12.39 -1.21 -8.73
C ASN A 157 13.24 0.06 -8.88
N LYS A 158 12.64 1.18 -9.32
CA LYS A 158 13.30 2.48 -9.40
C LYS A 158 13.82 2.97 -8.03
N LEU A 159 13.00 2.84 -6.97
CA LEU A 159 13.43 3.17 -5.60
C LEU A 159 14.56 2.26 -5.14
N TRP A 160 14.46 0.97 -5.40
CA TRP A 160 15.48 -0.01 -5.04
C TRP A 160 16.80 0.20 -5.78
N VAL A 161 16.78 0.58 -7.06
CA VAL A 161 17.98 0.98 -7.82
C VAL A 161 18.55 2.30 -7.30
N ARG A 162 17.69 3.26 -6.94
CA ARG A 162 18.11 4.54 -6.33
C ARG A 162 18.91 4.35 -5.05
N MET A 163 18.63 3.29 -4.27
CA MET A 163 19.43 2.95 -3.08
C MET A 163 20.91 2.73 -3.38
N GLN A 164 21.32 2.38 -4.60
CA GLN A 164 22.73 2.21 -4.93
C GLN A 164 23.52 3.52 -4.79
N HIS A 165 22.86 4.63 -5.10
CA HIS A 165 23.47 5.96 -5.25
C HIS A 165 23.23 6.88 -4.06
N GLN A 166 22.46 6.45 -3.05
CA GLN A 166 22.23 7.25 -1.84
C GLN A 166 23.42 7.18 -0.87
N GLY A 167 23.72 8.25 -0.15
CA GLY A 167 24.78 8.26 0.88
C GLY A 167 26.21 8.31 0.32
N HIS A 168 27.19 8.10 1.19
CA HIS A 168 28.61 8.31 0.86
C HIS A 168 29.20 7.14 0.06
N SER A 169 30.07 7.42 -0.90
CA SER A 169 30.75 6.40 -1.72
C SER A 169 31.44 5.27 -0.93
N ARG A 170 31.96 5.57 0.28
CA ARG A 170 32.64 4.60 1.16
C ARG A 170 31.72 3.50 1.68
N ASP A 171 30.42 3.76 1.79
CA ASP A 171 29.44 2.79 2.33
C ASP A 171 28.83 1.89 1.24
N LYS A 172 29.49 1.78 0.06
CA LYS A 172 28.98 1.02 -1.08
C LYS A 172 28.64 -0.43 -0.73
N GLU A 173 29.57 -1.16 -0.10
CA GLU A 173 29.35 -2.56 0.28
C GLU A 173 28.20 -2.71 1.29
N LYS A 174 28.09 -1.77 2.25
CA LYS A 174 26.98 -1.75 3.19
C LYS A 174 25.65 -1.58 2.46
N ARG A 175 25.56 -0.66 1.50
CA ARG A 175 24.34 -0.47 0.69
C ARG A 175 24.00 -1.67 -0.18
N GLU A 176 24.99 -2.34 -0.74
CA GLU A 176 24.75 -3.57 -1.53
C GLU A 176 24.13 -4.66 -0.66
N ARG A 177 24.61 -4.83 0.59
CA ARG A 177 23.97 -5.74 1.57
C ARG A 177 22.55 -5.33 1.91
N GLU A 178 22.34 -4.06 2.25
CA GLU A 178 21.01 -3.52 2.56
C GLU A 178 20.02 -3.65 1.38
N ARG A 179 20.48 -3.44 0.15
CA ARG A 179 19.67 -3.67 -1.07
C ARG A 179 19.33 -5.14 -1.24
N GLN A 180 20.28 -6.03 -0.96
CA GLN A 180 20.06 -7.47 -1.07
C GLN A 180 18.99 -7.96 -0.08
N GLU A 181 18.94 -7.38 1.12
CA GLU A 181 17.88 -7.67 2.10
C GLU A 181 16.50 -7.22 1.61
N LEU A 182 16.41 -6.04 0.99
CA LEU A 182 15.14 -5.45 0.55
C LEU A 182 14.63 -5.95 -0.82
N ARG A 183 15.40 -6.75 -1.56
CA ARG A 183 15.02 -7.25 -2.89
C ARG A 183 13.68 -8.01 -2.87
N ILE A 184 13.38 -8.65 -1.74
CA ILE A 184 12.13 -9.42 -1.57
C ILE A 184 10.91 -8.52 -1.68
N LEU A 185 10.96 -7.28 -1.18
CA LEU A 185 9.86 -6.32 -1.28
C LEU A 185 9.49 -6.02 -2.74
N VAL A 186 10.49 -5.89 -3.60
CA VAL A 186 10.28 -5.68 -5.04
C VAL A 186 9.73 -6.95 -5.68
N GLY A 187 10.31 -8.11 -5.34
CA GLY A 187 9.91 -9.42 -5.85
C GLY A 187 8.46 -9.82 -5.53
N THR A 188 7.89 -9.35 -4.41
CA THR A 188 6.50 -9.59 -4.05
C THR A 188 5.51 -9.14 -5.13
N ASN A 189 5.83 -8.12 -5.93
CA ASN A 189 4.98 -7.70 -7.06
C ASN A 189 4.90 -8.77 -8.16
N LEU A 190 5.99 -9.50 -8.42
CA LEU A 190 5.98 -10.57 -9.43
C LEU A 190 5.22 -11.79 -8.91
N VAL A 191 5.38 -12.11 -7.62
CA VAL A 191 4.56 -13.12 -6.96
C VAL A 191 3.09 -12.75 -7.05
N ARG A 192 2.75 -11.46 -6.86
CA ARG A 192 1.38 -10.98 -7.02
C ARG A 192 0.83 -11.23 -8.42
N LEU A 193 1.57 -10.86 -9.48
CA LEU A 193 1.13 -11.08 -10.86
C LEU A 193 0.89 -12.57 -11.15
N SER A 194 1.73 -13.45 -10.59
CA SER A 194 1.55 -14.91 -10.76
C SER A 194 0.35 -15.51 -10.03
N GLN A 195 -0.25 -14.76 -9.08
CA GLN A 195 -1.42 -15.19 -8.33
C GLN A 195 -2.73 -14.76 -8.99
N LEU A 196 -2.67 -13.92 -10.03
CA LEU A 196 -3.85 -13.50 -10.79
C LEU A 196 -4.24 -14.63 -11.75
N GLU A 197 -5.44 -15.18 -11.59
CA GLU A 197 -5.93 -16.30 -12.40
C GLU A 197 -6.10 -15.89 -13.87
N GLY A 198 -6.50 -14.64 -14.11
CA GLY A 198 -6.65 -14.10 -15.45
C GLY A 198 -5.33 -13.88 -16.22
N VAL A 199 -4.16 -14.10 -15.62
CA VAL A 199 -2.87 -13.97 -16.33
C VAL A 199 -2.55 -15.26 -17.09
N ASN A 200 -3.13 -15.38 -18.29
CA ASN A 200 -2.87 -16.49 -19.21
C ASN A 200 -1.55 -16.32 -20.00
N ASN A 201 -1.19 -17.35 -20.78
CA ASN A 201 0.07 -17.39 -21.54
C ASN A 201 0.21 -16.23 -22.54
N GLU A 202 -0.89 -15.80 -23.16
CA GLU A 202 -0.87 -14.70 -24.12
C GLU A 202 -0.64 -13.37 -23.43
N ARG A 203 -1.38 -13.08 -22.35
CA ARG A 203 -1.21 -11.86 -21.55
C ARG A 203 0.17 -11.79 -20.89
N TYR A 204 0.74 -12.92 -20.48
CA TYR A 204 2.09 -12.97 -19.93
C TYR A 204 3.19 -12.66 -20.97
N LYS A 205 2.96 -12.97 -22.25
CA LYS A 205 3.95 -12.78 -23.33
C LYS A 205 3.96 -11.36 -23.90
N GLN A 206 2.81 -10.69 -23.89
CA GLN A 206 2.64 -9.33 -24.41
C GLN A 206 3.23 -8.31 -23.44
#